data_AF-A0A3B9DQN8-F1
#
_entry.id   AF-A0A3B9DQN8-F1
#
_cell.length_a   1.000
_cell.length_b   1.000
_cell.length_c   1.000
_cell.angle_alpha   90.00
_cell.angle_beta   90.00
_cell.angle_gamma   90.00
#
_symmetry.space_group_name_H-M   'P 1'
#
loop_
_entity.id
_entity.type
_entity.pdbx_description
1 polymer ?
#
loop_
_entity_poly.entity_id
_entity_poly.type
_entity_poly.pdbx_seq_one_letter_code
_entity_poly.pdbx_strand_id
1 'polypeptide(L)'
;GPQQPLGAPGVDAIGSFVDAGGSALFLIDKHQVSPESPMMYPVFTGLEGFLEARGVGTDAGVVLDYGSNSRISMGQQGSFNVVRPYPLWPIAVRGDPHPTTRDLSGLSLGGGTILTVTDTAVQRIWVTTELGAIQAAGGIIMPDALLEPDRNNFQTLTVAVALDPNAADDDEPSGTGDDSATGGRMIVIGDVDFLQEQFLQANPQNLVFTLNAVDWLAQDEALIGIRSKLRTPPVLAFTSEFQRVALKWGNLVGVPLLFILLGLVRVTGRRRRAETRWKGAPA
;
A
#
# COMPACT_ATOMS: atom_id res chain seq x y z
N GLY A 1 12.69 -13.25 -0.52
CA GLY A 1 11.81 -14.44 -0.47
C GLY A 1 12.51 -15.60 -1.16
N PRO A 2 12.09 -16.84 -0.89
CA PRO A 2 12.58 -18.01 -1.61
C PRO A 2 12.23 -17.91 -3.10
N GLN A 3 13.24 -18.04 -3.97
CA GLN A 3 13.08 -18.04 -5.44
C GLN A 3 13.04 -19.46 -6.02
N GLN A 4 13.21 -20.46 -5.16
CA GLN A 4 13.14 -21.88 -5.48
C GLN A 4 12.28 -22.60 -4.44
N PRO A 5 11.64 -23.72 -4.81
CA PRO A 5 10.82 -24.47 -3.87
C PRO A 5 11.62 -24.96 -2.67
N LEU A 6 11.14 -24.65 -1.47
CA LEU A 6 11.60 -25.30 -0.24
C LEU A 6 11.20 -26.78 -0.27
N GLY A 7 12.13 -27.65 0.11
CA GLY A 7 11.83 -29.08 0.25
C GLY A 7 10.87 -29.33 1.41
N ALA A 8 10.10 -30.42 1.34
CA ALA A 8 9.12 -30.79 2.37
C ALA A 8 9.67 -30.73 3.82
N PRO A 9 10.88 -31.23 4.13
CA PRO A 9 11.42 -31.13 5.50
C PRO A 9 11.59 -29.69 6.00
N GLY A 10 11.88 -28.74 5.10
CA GLY A 10 12.01 -27.33 5.46
C GLY A 10 10.65 -26.68 5.74
N VAL A 11 9.65 -27.01 4.93
CA VAL A 11 8.26 -26.55 5.14
C VAL A 11 7.69 -27.14 6.43
N ASP A 12 7.92 -28.42 6.69
CA ASP A 12 7.49 -29.11 7.92
C ASP A 12 8.15 -28.51 9.17
N ALA A 13 9.43 -28.14 9.09
CA ALA A 13 10.15 -27.48 10.17
C ALA A 13 9.59 -26.08 10.46
N ILE A 14 9.25 -25.31 9.41
CA ILE A 14 8.58 -24.00 9.57
C ILE A 14 7.21 -24.19 10.22
N GLY A 15 6.43 -25.17 9.77
CA GLY A 15 5.13 -25.48 10.36
C GLY A 15 5.24 -25.87 11.82
N SER A 16 6.13 -26.79 12.15
CA SER A 16 6.37 -27.20 13.54
C SER A 16 6.79 -26.03 14.44
N PHE A 17 7.60 -25.09 13.92
CA PHE A 17 7.98 -23.90 14.65
C PHE A 17 6.80 -22.96 14.92
N VAL A 18 5.97 -22.71 13.89
CA VAL A 18 4.79 -21.83 14.02
C VAL A 18 3.72 -22.46 14.90
N ASP A 19 3.46 -23.75 14.75
CA ASP A 19 2.45 -24.49 15.52
C ASP A 19 2.86 -24.65 17.00
N ALA A 20 4.15 -24.50 17.31
CA ALA A 20 4.68 -24.45 18.67
C ALA A 20 4.71 -23.04 19.28
N GLY A 21 4.11 -22.03 18.62
CA GLY A 21 4.02 -20.65 19.10
C GLY A 21 5.08 -19.70 18.52
N GLY A 22 5.95 -20.19 17.63
CA GLY A 22 6.96 -19.38 16.97
C GLY A 22 6.35 -18.40 15.96
N SER A 23 6.71 -17.13 16.01
CA SER A 23 6.16 -16.12 15.09
C SER A 23 7.03 -15.95 13.83
N ALA A 24 6.40 -15.68 12.69
CA ALA A 24 7.09 -15.61 11.39
C ALA A 24 6.66 -14.43 10.52
N LEU A 25 7.64 -13.81 9.87
CA LEU A 25 7.45 -12.82 8.79
C LEU A 25 7.78 -13.47 7.45
N PHE A 26 6.80 -13.56 6.56
CA PHE A 26 6.97 -14.10 5.20
C PHE A 26 6.97 -12.96 4.18
N LEU A 27 8.05 -12.89 3.38
CA LEU A 27 8.13 -12.03 2.20
C LEU A 27 8.12 -12.90 0.96
N ILE A 28 7.05 -12.82 0.18
CA ILE A 28 6.75 -13.75 -0.91
C ILE A 28 6.60 -13.01 -2.23
N ASP A 29 7.41 -13.43 -3.20
CA ASP A 29 7.19 -13.09 -4.60
C ASP A 29 6.80 -14.34 -5.38
N LYS A 30 5.68 -14.24 -6.10
CA LYS A 30 5.21 -15.26 -7.05
C LYS A 30 5.58 -14.93 -8.48
N HIS A 31 6.47 -13.97 -8.67
CA HIS A 31 6.95 -13.54 -9.97
C HIS A 31 8.43 -13.12 -9.90
N GLN A 32 9.14 -13.29 -11.01
CA GLN A 32 10.48 -12.77 -11.20
C GLN A 32 10.57 -12.09 -12.56
N VAL A 33 11.24 -10.94 -12.61
CA VAL A 33 11.53 -10.24 -13.87
C VAL A 33 12.71 -10.92 -14.56
N SER A 34 12.54 -11.21 -15.85
CA SER A 34 13.61 -11.76 -16.68
C SER A 34 14.76 -10.75 -16.85
N PRO A 35 16.03 -11.17 -16.69
CA PRO A 35 17.17 -10.31 -17.02
C PRO A 35 17.30 -10.02 -18.52
N GLU A 36 16.75 -10.90 -19.36
CA GLU A 36 16.91 -10.86 -20.82
C GLU A 36 15.75 -10.18 -21.54
N SER A 37 14.57 -10.10 -20.89
CA SER A 37 13.35 -9.57 -21.49
C SER A 37 12.49 -8.82 -20.47
N PRO A 38 11.63 -7.87 -20.87
CA PRO A 38 10.74 -7.16 -19.95
C PRO A 38 9.47 -7.96 -19.65
N MET A 39 9.66 -9.22 -19.26
CA MET A 39 8.59 -10.18 -18.98
C MET A 39 8.77 -10.75 -17.57
N MET A 40 7.65 -11.10 -16.94
CA MET A 40 7.63 -11.77 -15.65
C MET A 40 7.39 -13.27 -15.82
N TYR A 41 8.07 -14.08 -15.02
CA TYR A 41 7.84 -15.53 -14.94
C TYR A 41 7.35 -15.93 -13.55
N PRO A 42 6.46 -16.93 -13.44
CA PRO A 42 5.95 -17.37 -12.15
C PRO A 42 7.05 -18.02 -11.31
N VAL A 43 7.02 -17.75 -10.00
CA VAL A 43 7.90 -18.36 -9.01
C VAL A 43 7.11 -19.28 -8.10
N PHE A 44 7.68 -20.43 -7.77
CA PHE A 44 7.11 -21.40 -6.84
C PHE A 44 8.05 -21.55 -5.65
N THR A 45 7.50 -21.31 -4.46
CA THR A 45 8.26 -21.19 -3.21
C THR A 45 8.22 -22.48 -2.38
N GLY A 46 7.26 -23.37 -2.65
CA GLY A 46 6.97 -24.53 -1.80
C GLY A 46 6.13 -24.18 -0.56
N LEU A 47 5.89 -22.89 -0.29
CA LEU A 47 5.09 -22.41 0.84
C LEU A 47 3.61 -22.28 0.51
N GLU A 48 3.20 -22.49 -0.76
CA GLU A 48 1.83 -22.27 -1.22
C GLU A 48 0.84 -23.09 -0.39
N GLY A 49 1.06 -24.41 -0.28
CA GLY A 49 0.17 -25.27 0.52
C GLY A 49 0.24 -24.99 2.02
N PHE A 50 1.41 -24.56 2.53
CA PHE A 50 1.57 -24.19 3.94
C PHE A 50 0.74 -22.95 4.31
N LEU A 51 0.77 -21.92 3.45
CA LEU A 51 0.02 -20.68 3.62
C LEU A 51 -1.47 -20.88 3.32
N GLU A 52 -1.81 -21.67 2.31
CA GLU A 52 -3.21 -21.97 1.95
C GLU A 52 -3.94 -22.70 3.08
N ALA A 53 -3.27 -23.66 3.73
CA ALA A 53 -3.79 -24.34 4.92
C ALA A 53 -4.04 -23.39 6.11
N ARG A 54 -3.48 -22.17 6.07
CA ARG A 54 -3.65 -21.10 7.07
C ARG A 54 -4.49 -19.94 6.55
N GLY A 55 -5.25 -20.16 5.48
CA GLY A 55 -6.20 -19.17 4.95
C GLY A 55 -5.61 -18.14 3.99
N VAL A 56 -4.37 -18.33 3.53
CA VAL A 56 -3.64 -17.38 2.66
C VAL A 56 -3.20 -18.05 1.37
N GLY A 57 -3.91 -17.81 0.28
CA GLY A 57 -3.48 -18.16 -1.06
C GLY A 57 -2.45 -17.16 -1.61
N THR A 58 -1.50 -17.66 -2.38
CA THR A 58 -0.49 -16.82 -3.08
C THR A 58 -0.52 -17.12 -4.58
N ASP A 59 -1.28 -16.32 -5.32
CA ASP A 59 -1.48 -16.55 -6.75
C ASP A 59 -0.36 -15.91 -7.58
N ALA A 60 -0.07 -16.51 -8.75
CA ALA A 60 0.90 -15.96 -9.69
C ALA A 60 0.33 -14.75 -10.42
N GLY A 61 1.17 -13.75 -10.63
CA GLY A 61 0.79 -12.47 -11.23
C GLY A 61 1.31 -11.31 -10.40
N VAL A 62 1.06 -10.10 -10.89
CA VAL A 62 1.48 -8.87 -10.23
C VAL A 62 0.31 -7.92 -10.07
N VAL A 63 0.22 -7.37 -8.87
CA VAL A 63 -0.77 -6.37 -8.49
C VAL A 63 -0.40 -5.04 -9.16
N LEU A 64 -1.35 -4.50 -9.88
CA LEU A 64 -1.33 -3.12 -10.38
C LEU A 64 -2.29 -2.29 -9.53
N ASP A 65 -2.04 -0.99 -9.44
CA ASP A 65 -3.01 -0.02 -8.91
C ASP A 65 -2.98 1.27 -9.72
N TYR A 66 -4.08 1.61 -10.39
CA TYR A 66 -4.20 2.85 -11.17
C TYR A 66 -4.61 4.07 -10.33
N GLY A 67 -5.14 3.85 -9.13
CA GLY A 67 -5.56 4.88 -8.19
C GLY A 67 -4.43 5.38 -7.29
N SER A 68 -3.50 4.49 -6.91
CA SER A 68 -2.37 4.80 -6.02
C SER A 68 -1.09 4.06 -6.43
N ASN A 69 -0.18 4.77 -7.09
CA ASN A 69 1.08 4.20 -7.56
C ASN A 69 2.24 5.19 -7.56
N SER A 70 3.44 4.63 -7.60
CA SER A 70 4.69 5.36 -7.68
C SER A 70 4.86 6.02 -9.05
N ARG A 71 5.66 7.08 -9.08
CA ARG A 71 6.04 7.76 -10.30
C ARG A 71 7.50 7.48 -10.60
N ILE A 72 7.78 6.97 -11.79
CA ILE A 72 9.13 6.61 -12.22
C ILE A 72 9.68 7.60 -13.24
N SER A 73 10.99 7.76 -13.22
CA SER A 73 11.73 8.57 -14.18
C SER A 73 11.95 7.76 -15.46
N MET A 74 11.46 8.26 -16.59
CA MET A 74 11.66 7.67 -17.93
C MET A 74 12.96 8.15 -18.61
N GLY A 75 13.79 8.90 -17.87
CA GLY A 75 15.01 9.51 -18.38
C GLY A 75 14.80 10.92 -18.94
N GLN A 76 15.90 11.51 -19.40
CA GLN A 76 15.89 12.84 -19.99
C GLN A 76 15.35 12.79 -21.42
N GLN A 77 14.31 13.58 -21.68
CA GLN A 77 13.82 13.85 -23.02
C GLN A 77 14.15 15.32 -23.36
N GLY A 78 15.28 15.50 -24.08
CA GLY A 78 15.88 16.82 -24.25
C GLY A 78 16.36 17.38 -22.91
N SER A 79 16.00 18.62 -22.60
CA SER A 79 16.42 19.29 -21.36
C SER A 79 15.55 18.95 -20.13
N PHE A 80 14.51 18.14 -20.29
CA PHE A 80 13.54 17.84 -19.23
C PHE A 80 13.60 16.37 -18.84
N ASN A 81 13.43 16.08 -17.54
CA ASN A 81 13.23 14.72 -17.08
C ASN A 81 11.74 14.36 -17.17
N VAL A 82 11.43 13.24 -17.82
CA VAL A 82 10.05 12.79 -17.97
C VAL A 82 9.71 11.82 -16.86
N VAL A 83 8.64 12.11 -16.13
CA VAL A 83 8.16 11.27 -15.02
C VAL A 83 6.74 10.80 -15.32
N ARG A 84 6.49 9.50 -15.14
CA ARG A 84 5.19 8.86 -15.43
C ARG A 84 4.72 8.05 -14.22
N PRO A 85 3.39 7.98 -13.96
CA PRO A 85 2.82 6.98 -13.05
C PRO A 85 3.16 5.57 -13.54
N TYR A 86 3.45 4.64 -12.63
CA TYR A 86 3.75 3.26 -12.95
C TYR A 86 2.89 2.32 -12.08
N PRO A 87 1.72 1.89 -12.58
CA PRO A 87 0.74 1.10 -11.82
C PRO A 87 1.27 -0.18 -11.19
N LEU A 88 2.31 -0.80 -11.76
CA LEU A 88 2.97 -1.99 -11.22
C LEU A 88 3.75 -1.75 -9.92
N TRP A 89 3.99 -0.49 -9.54
CA TRP A 89 4.56 -0.12 -8.25
C TRP A 89 3.50 0.55 -7.37
N PRO A 90 2.51 -0.22 -6.89
CA PRO A 90 1.39 0.33 -6.14
C PRO A 90 1.88 0.90 -4.80
N ILE A 91 1.15 1.91 -4.33
CA ILE A 91 1.27 2.40 -2.95
C ILE A 91 -0.01 1.95 -2.25
N ALA A 92 0.08 0.79 -1.60
CA ALA A 92 -1.04 0.15 -0.93
C ALA A 92 -1.58 1.04 0.20
N VAL A 93 -2.88 0.98 0.41
CA VAL A 93 -3.60 1.68 1.47
C VAL A 93 -3.94 0.71 2.60
N ARG A 94 -4.21 1.27 3.79
CA ARG A 94 -4.59 0.45 4.95
C ARG A 94 -5.88 -0.32 4.66
N GLY A 95 -5.88 -1.61 4.94
CA GLY A 95 -7.08 -2.43 4.95
C GLY A 95 -7.68 -2.53 6.35
N ASP A 96 -7.79 -3.76 6.85
CA ASP A 96 -8.36 -4.04 8.17
C ASP A 96 -7.49 -3.38 9.28
N PRO A 97 -8.10 -2.77 10.32
CA PRO A 97 -7.35 -2.09 11.38
C PRO A 97 -6.42 -3.06 12.12
N HIS A 98 -5.14 -2.71 12.20
CA HIS A 98 -4.14 -3.56 12.87
C HIS A 98 -3.06 -2.70 13.53
N PRO A 99 -2.50 -3.10 14.70
CA PRO A 99 -1.45 -2.33 15.37
C PRO A 99 -0.27 -1.99 14.46
N THR A 100 0.13 -2.91 13.59
CA THR A 100 1.32 -2.72 12.73
C THR A 100 1.15 -1.64 11.66
N THR A 101 -0.08 -1.30 11.29
CA THR A 101 -0.40 -0.29 10.28
C THR A 101 -0.83 1.05 10.88
N ARG A 102 -0.78 1.17 12.21
CA ARG A 102 -1.22 2.38 12.91
C ARG A 102 -0.40 3.61 12.53
N ASP A 103 -1.13 4.67 12.19
CA ASP A 103 -0.62 5.96 11.67
C ASP A 103 0.32 5.87 10.45
N LEU A 104 0.31 4.72 9.75
CA LEU A 104 0.92 4.60 8.43
C LEU A 104 -0.12 4.99 7.37
N SER A 105 0.34 5.72 6.36
CA SER A 105 -0.52 6.21 5.27
C SER A 105 -0.46 5.33 4.02
N GLY A 106 0.62 4.59 3.81
CA GLY A 106 0.76 3.73 2.65
C GLY A 106 2.03 2.89 2.66
N LEU A 107 1.98 1.74 1.98
CA LEU A 107 3.10 0.82 1.80
C LEU A 107 3.47 0.77 0.31
N SER A 108 4.69 1.17 -0.03
CA SER A 108 5.13 1.19 -1.43
C SER A 108 5.71 -0.16 -1.83
N LEU A 109 5.24 -0.72 -2.94
CA LEU A 109 5.67 -2.03 -3.42
C LEU A 109 6.39 -1.92 -4.78
N GLY A 110 7.31 -2.85 -5.03
CA GLY A 110 8.07 -3.01 -6.28
C GLY A 110 7.48 -3.97 -7.29
N GLY A 111 6.25 -4.40 -7.05
CA GLY A 111 5.57 -5.47 -7.77
C GLY A 111 4.94 -6.37 -6.73
N GLY A 112 3.64 -6.19 -6.46
CA GLY A 112 2.96 -6.95 -5.43
C GLY A 112 2.52 -8.32 -5.93
N THR A 113 2.82 -9.38 -5.21
CA THR A 113 2.08 -10.65 -5.26
C THR A 113 0.73 -10.47 -4.58
N ILE A 114 -0.31 -10.97 -5.24
CA ILE A 114 -1.65 -11.00 -4.67
C ILE A 114 -1.77 -12.07 -3.58
N LEU A 115 -2.39 -11.70 -2.46
CA LEU A 115 -2.74 -12.61 -1.38
C LEU A 115 -4.26 -12.83 -1.36
N THR A 116 -4.69 -14.06 -1.60
CA THR A 116 -6.10 -14.43 -1.52
C THR A 116 -6.42 -14.87 -0.10
N VAL A 117 -7.39 -14.22 0.54
CA VAL A 117 -7.79 -14.56 1.91
C VAL A 117 -9.02 -15.47 1.87
N THR A 118 -8.90 -16.67 2.44
CA THR A 118 -9.95 -17.69 2.48
C THR A 118 -10.51 -17.95 3.88
N ASP A 119 -9.85 -17.43 4.92
CA ASP A 119 -10.28 -17.53 6.31
C ASP A 119 -10.53 -16.14 6.90
N THR A 120 -11.65 -16.00 7.63
CA THR A 120 -12.06 -14.76 8.30
C THR A 120 -11.14 -14.34 9.46
N ALA A 121 -10.37 -15.27 10.03
CA ALA A 121 -9.38 -14.97 11.05
C ALA A 121 -8.15 -14.22 10.49
N VAL A 122 -7.98 -14.18 9.17
CA VAL A 122 -6.87 -13.50 8.48
C VAL A 122 -7.25 -12.05 8.21
N GLN A 123 -6.48 -11.12 8.75
CA GLN A 123 -6.71 -9.69 8.57
C GLN A 123 -5.94 -9.16 7.36
N ARG A 124 -6.62 -8.45 6.46
CA ARG A 124 -6.04 -7.84 5.25
C ARG A 124 -5.47 -6.49 5.59
N ILE A 125 -4.26 -6.46 6.14
CA ILE A 125 -3.66 -5.24 6.72
C ILE A 125 -3.23 -4.20 5.66
N TRP A 126 -2.89 -4.62 4.45
CA TRP A 126 -2.60 -3.74 3.31
C TRP A 126 -3.30 -4.22 2.05
N VAL A 127 -3.97 -3.28 1.36
CA VAL A 127 -4.75 -3.53 0.15
C VAL A 127 -4.47 -2.44 -0.90
N THR A 128 -4.80 -2.71 -2.16
CA THR A 128 -4.84 -1.68 -3.20
C THR A 128 -6.03 -0.74 -3.01
N THR A 129 -6.09 0.32 -3.81
CA THR A 129 -7.36 1.03 -4.04
C THR A 129 -8.34 0.15 -4.83
N GLU A 130 -9.57 0.65 -5.00
CA GLU A 130 -10.59 0.03 -5.85
C GLU A 130 -10.19 -0.06 -7.33
N LEU A 131 -9.17 0.70 -7.74
CA LEU A 131 -8.57 0.66 -9.09
C LEU A 131 -7.37 -0.29 -9.16
N GLY A 132 -7.33 -1.27 -8.26
CA GLY A 132 -6.40 -2.39 -8.30
C GLY A 132 -6.77 -3.38 -9.40
N ALA A 133 -5.78 -4.04 -9.99
CA ALA A 133 -5.99 -5.09 -10.97
C ALA A 133 -4.84 -6.10 -10.92
N ILE A 134 -5.00 -7.23 -11.61
CA ILE A 134 -3.97 -8.26 -11.71
C ILE A 134 -3.41 -8.27 -13.12
N GLN A 135 -2.09 -8.15 -13.23
CA GLN A 135 -1.35 -8.51 -14.43
C GLN A 135 -0.93 -9.97 -14.33
N ALA A 136 -1.42 -10.80 -15.25
CA ALA A 136 -1.04 -12.20 -15.31
C ALA A 136 0.48 -12.36 -15.51
N ALA A 137 1.03 -13.45 -14.98
CA ALA A 137 2.41 -13.85 -15.27
C ALA A 137 2.64 -13.95 -16.79
N GLY A 138 3.81 -13.52 -17.26
CA GLY A 138 4.13 -13.38 -18.68
C GLY A 138 3.66 -12.06 -19.32
N GLY A 139 3.03 -11.17 -18.55
CA GLY A 139 2.67 -9.82 -19.01
C GLY A 139 3.88 -8.91 -19.26
N ILE A 140 3.70 -7.94 -20.16
CA ILE A 140 4.69 -6.88 -20.45
C ILE A 140 4.72 -5.91 -19.29
N ILE A 141 5.91 -5.61 -18.77
CA ILE A 141 6.08 -4.71 -17.61
C ILE A 141 6.59 -3.32 -18.02
N MET A 142 6.84 -3.09 -19.30
CA MET A 142 7.38 -1.82 -19.77
C MET A 142 6.39 -0.68 -19.51
N PRO A 143 6.80 0.42 -18.86
CA PRO A 143 5.89 1.51 -18.49
C PRO A 143 5.09 2.10 -19.65
N ASP A 144 5.70 2.19 -20.84
CA ASP A 144 5.08 2.76 -22.04
C ASP A 144 4.23 1.75 -22.84
N ALA A 145 4.30 0.47 -22.48
CA ALA A 145 3.58 -0.61 -23.16
C ALA A 145 2.65 -1.39 -22.21
N LEU A 146 2.42 -0.87 -21.00
CA LEU A 146 1.44 -1.43 -20.08
C LEU A 146 0.05 -1.35 -20.69
N LEU A 147 -0.61 -2.50 -20.77
CA LEU A 147 -1.99 -2.61 -21.20
C LEU A 147 -2.88 -2.23 -20.02
N GLU A 148 -3.76 -1.25 -20.24
CA GLU A 148 -4.78 -0.91 -19.25
C GLU A 148 -5.78 -2.06 -19.11
N PRO A 149 -6.07 -2.53 -17.87
CA PRO A 149 -7.11 -3.52 -17.63
C PRO A 149 -8.48 -3.03 -18.11
N ASP A 150 -9.36 -3.96 -18.45
CA ASP A 150 -10.79 -3.66 -18.61
C ASP A 150 -11.32 -3.05 -17.30
N ARG A 151 -12.18 -2.03 -17.40
CA ARG A 151 -12.78 -1.37 -16.24
C ARG A 151 -13.54 -2.34 -15.33
N ASN A 152 -14.08 -3.42 -15.88
CA ASN A 152 -14.79 -4.45 -15.13
C ASN A 152 -13.86 -5.38 -14.33
N ASN A 153 -12.55 -5.32 -14.58
CA ASN A 153 -11.55 -6.13 -13.89
C ASN A 153 -10.90 -5.41 -12.70
N PHE A 154 -11.27 -4.14 -12.45
CA PHE A 154 -10.79 -3.42 -11.28
C PHE A 154 -11.42 -3.96 -10.00
N GLN A 155 -10.59 -4.13 -8.98
CA GLN A 155 -10.97 -4.66 -7.68
C GLN A 155 -9.93 -4.27 -6.61
N THR A 156 -10.35 -4.33 -5.35
CA THR A 156 -9.44 -4.20 -4.20
C THR A 156 -8.72 -5.52 -3.99
N LEU A 157 -7.38 -5.49 -4.02
CA LEU A 157 -6.50 -6.65 -3.91
C LEU A 157 -5.71 -6.57 -2.62
N THR A 158 -5.53 -7.72 -1.94
CA THR A 158 -4.72 -7.79 -0.72
C THR A 158 -3.27 -8.04 -1.07
N VAL A 159 -2.37 -7.30 -0.44
CA VAL A 159 -0.91 -7.38 -0.64
C VAL A 159 -0.13 -7.68 0.63
N ALA A 160 -0.77 -7.53 1.80
CA ALA A 160 -0.23 -8.05 3.05
C ALA A 160 -1.35 -8.46 4.01
N VAL A 161 -1.11 -9.51 4.78
CA VAL A 161 -2.03 -10.05 5.79
C VAL A 161 -1.35 -10.26 7.14
N ALA A 162 -2.13 -10.24 8.21
CA ALA A 162 -1.73 -10.64 9.55
C ALA A 162 -2.64 -11.78 10.05
N LEU A 163 -2.04 -12.72 10.78
CA LEU A 163 -2.70 -13.86 11.39
C LEU A 163 -2.29 -13.93 12.86
N ASP A 164 -3.26 -13.87 13.75
CA ASP A 164 -3.08 -14.10 15.17
C ASP A 164 -4.04 -15.19 15.64
N PRO A 165 -3.56 -16.42 15.83
CA PRO A 165 -4.42 -17.53 16.26
C PRO A 165 -4.97 -17.33 17.68
N ASN A 166 -4.39 -16.43 18.48
CA ASN A 166 -4.83 -16.16 19.85
C ASN A 166 -5.84 -15.01 19.94
N ALA A 167 -6.08 -14.26 18.86
CA ALA A 167 -6.96 -13.08 18.88
C ALA A 167 -8.45 -13.42 19.10
N ALA A 168 -8.86 -14.68 18.89
CA ALA A 168 -10.22 -15.13 19.14
C ALA A 168 -10.49 -15.45 20.63
N ASP A 169 -9.44 -15.66 21.43
CA ASP A 169 -9.54 -16.07 22.84
C ASP A 169 -9.60 -14.88 23.82
N ASP A 170 -9.35 -13.65 23.36
CA ASP A 170 -9.30 -12.45 24.21
C ASP A 170 -10.69 -11.90 24.62
N ASP A 171 -11.78 -12.38 24.01
CA ASP A 171 -13.14 -11.85 24.23
C ASP A 171 -13.96 -12.62 25.32
N GLU A 172 -13.49 -13.75 25.87
CA GLU A 172 -14.20 -14.51 26.92
C GLU A 172 -13.25 -15.07 27.99
N PRO A 173 -13.49 -14.86 29.31
CA PRO A 173 -12.73 -15.53 30.36
C PRO A 173 -13.16 -17.00 30.45
N SER A 174 -12.60 -17.84 29.59
CA SER A 174 -12.90 -19.27 29.55
C SER A 174 -12.11 -20.02 30.62
N GLY A 175 -12.81 -20.49 31.64
CA GLY A 175 -12.29 -21.42 32.62
C GLY A 175 -11.99 -22.80 32.01
N THR A 176 -10.86 -23.38 32.41
CA THR A 176 -10.51 -24.81 32.35
C THR A 176 -10.78 -25.54 31.03
N GLY A 177 -9.78 -25.58 30.14
CA GLY A 177 -9.69 -26.49 29.00
C GLY A 177 -8.31 -26.38 28.35
N ASP A 178 -7.54 -27.46 28.42
CA ASP A 178 -6.10 -27.56 28.11
C ASP A 178 -5.82 -27.70 26.60
N ASP A 179 -6.37 -26.82 25.76
CA ASP A 179 -6.15 -26.78 24.30
C ASP A 179 -6.44 -25.38 23.70
N SER A 180 -5.90 -24.30 24.30
CA SER A 180 -5.80 -23.02 23.58
C SER A 180 -4.85 -23.23 22.41
N ALA A 181 -5.25 -22.89 21.18
CA ALA A 181 -4.40 -23.07 20.01
C ALA A 181 -3.10 -22.26 20.17
N THR A 182 -2.01 -22.90 20.60
CA THR A 182 -0.68 -22.31 20.81
C THR A 182 0.03 -22.01 19.49
N GLY A 183 -0.67 -21.41 18.53
CA GLY A 183 -0.10 -20.99 17.26
C GLY A 183 0.67 -19.68 17.41
N GLY A 184 1.75 -19.55 16.65
CA GLY A 184 2.51 -18.31 16.54
C GLY A 184 1.84 -17.31 15.58
N ARG A 185 2.15 -16.04 15.76
CA ARG A 185 1.68 -14.96 14.88
C ARG A 185 2.39 -15.00 13.55
N MET A 186 1.69 -14.62 12.48
CA MET A 186 2.31 -14.48 11.16
C MET A 186 1.93 -13.18 10.48
N ILE A 187 2.89 -12.62 9.74
CA ILE A 187 2.64 -11.59 8.74
C ILE A 187 3.16 -12.10 7.40
N VAL A 188 2.32 -12.00 6.37
CA VAL A 188 2.71 -12.32 4.99
C VAL A 188 2.62 -11.05 4.18
N ILE A 189 3.71 -10.69 3.50
CA ILE A 189 3.79 -9.54 2.60
C ILE A 189 4.12 -10.08 1.21
N GLY A 190 3.29 -9.74 0.25
CA GLY A 190 3.44 -10.13 -1.15
C GLY A 190 4.48 -9.28 -1.88
N ASP A 191 5.61 -8.94 -1.27
CA ASP A 191 6.69 -8.23 -1.94
C ASP A 191 7.99 -8.43 -1.15
N VAL A 192 9.04 -8.91 -1.80
CA VAL A 192 10.38 -8.99 -1.19
C VAL A 192 11.11 -7.67 -1.33
N ASP A 193 10.81 -6.90 -2.37
CA ASP A 193 11.57 -5.75 -2.81
C ASP A 193 11.16 -4.45 -2.12
N PHE A 194 10.04 -4.43 -1.38
CA PHE A 194 9.58 -3.23 -0.65
C PHE A 194 10.59 -2.67 0.36
N LEU A 195 11.59 -3.47 0.77
CA LEU A 195 12.69 -3.05 1.64
C LEU A 195 13.98 -2.68 0.90
N GLN A 196 14.02 -2.79 -0.42
CA GLN A 196 15.14 -2.30 -1.20
C GLN A 196 15.28 -0.78 -1.07
N GLU A 197 16.51 -0.30 -1.22
CA GLU A 197 16.89 1.09 -0.98
C GLU A 197 15.99 2.09 -1.71
N GLN A 198 15.66 1.83 -2.98
CA GLN A 198 14.79 2.71 -3.77
C GLN A 198 13.39 2.90 -3.17
N PHE A 199 12.81 1.85 -2.59
CA PHE A 199 11.48 1.91 -1.97
C PHE A 199 11.53 2.53 -0.58
N LEU A 200 12.61 2.28 0.17
CA LEU A 200 12.84 2.94 1.46
C LEU A 200 13.07 4.45 1.31
N GLN A 201 13.80 4.86 0.27
CA GLN A 201 14.00 6.28 -0.04
C GLN A 201 12.71 6.95 -0.51
N ALA A 202 11.94 6.28 -1.37
CA ALA A 202 10.66 6.80 -1.87
C ALA A 202 9.57 6.86 -0.79
N ASN A 203 9.50 5.83 0.06
CA ASN A 203 8.56 5.74 1.16
C ASN A 203 9.22 5.15 2.41
N PRO A 204 9.75 6.02 3.29
CA PRO A 204 10.35 5.59 4.55
C PRO A 204 9.40 4.79 5.45
N GLN A 205 8.08 4.84 5.23
CA GLN A 205 7.09 4.10 6.03
C GLN A 205 7.21 2.59 5.87
N ASN A 206 7.77 2.11 4.76
CA ASN A 206 8.08 0.68 4.58
C ASN A 206 8.93 0.16 5.74
N LEU A 207 9.99 0.88 6.12
CA LEU A 207 10.83 0.51 7.26
C LEU A 207 10.07 0.55 8.60
N VAL A 208 9.18 1.53 8.79
CA VAL A 208 8.40 1.63 10.03
C VAL A 208 7.42 0.47 10.14
N PHE A 209 6.75 0.13 9.04
CA PHE A 209 5.87 -1.03 8.98
C PHE A 209 6.62 -2.32 9.33
N THR A 210 7.79 -2.54 8.75
CA THR A 210 8.61 -3.72 9.06
C THR A 210 9.00 -3.79 10.52
N LEU A 211 9.41 -2.67 11.12
CA LEU A 211 9.75 -2.66 12.52
C LEU A 211 8.51 -2.91 13.41
N ASN A 212 7.36 -2.32 13.08
CA ASN A 212 6.12 -2.60 13.78
C ASN A 212 5.74 -4.09 13.65
N ALA A 213 5.94 -4.69 12.48
CA ALA A 213 5.71 -6.10 12.24
C ALA A 213 6.62 -6.98 13.11
N VAL A 214 7.92 -6.65 13.20
CA VAL A 214 8.86 -7.36 14.10
C VAL A 214 8.44 -7.22 15.57
N ASP A 215 8.12 -6.00 16.01
CA ASP A 215 7.68 -5.75 17.40
C ASP A 215 6.40 -6.54 17.72
N TRP A 216 5.43 -6.58 16.79
CA TRP A 216 4.18 -7.32 16.95
C TRP A 216 4.37 -8.85 16.97
N LEU A 217 5.24 -9.37 16.09
CA LEU A 217 5.61 -10.79 16.06
C LEU A 217 6.41 -11.21 17.31
N ALA A 218 7.11 -10.26 17.94
CA ALA A 218 7.80 -10.46 19.21
C ALA A 218 6.91 -10.24 20.45
N GLN A 219 5.60 -10.00 20.26
CA GLN A 219 4.63 -9.69 21.32
C GLN A 219 4.96 -8.42 22.14
N ASP A 220 5.66 -7.44 21.56
CA ASP A 220 5.99 -6.16 22.20
C ASP A 220 5.17 -5.00 21.60
N GLU A 221 3.84 -5.07 21.75
CA GLU A 221 2.92 -4.11 21.15
C GLU A 221 2.99 -2.70 21.78
N ALA A 222 3.54 -2.58 22.98
CA ALA A 222 3.70 -1.31 23.68
C ALA A 222 4.66 -0.35 22.95
N LEU A 223 5.62 -0.87 22.18
CA LEU A 223 6.61 -0.08 21.43
C LEU A 223 6.07 0.50 20.11
N ILE A 224 5.10 -0.17 19.50
CA ILE A 224 4.51 0.22 18.20
C ILE A 224 3.89 1.62 18.29
N GLY A 225 3.33 1.96 19.45
CA GLY A 225 2.53 3.17 19.59
C GLY A 225 3.29 4.49 19.67
N ILE A 226 4.61 4.46 19.90
CA ILE A 226 5.43 5.67 20.12
C ILE A 226 6.04 6.18 18.80
N ARG A 227 6.29 5.29 17.83
CA ARG A 227 7.01 5.61 16.57
C ARG A 227 6.14 6.29 15.50
N SER A 228 4.82 6.18 15.63
CA SER A 228 3.85 6.48 14.58
C SER A 228 3.47 7.97 14.47
N LYS A 229 3.95 8.82 15.39
CA LYS A 229 3.54 10.23 15.51
C LYS A 229 4.27 11.25 14.63
N LEU A 230 5.24 10.81 13.81
CA LEU A 230 6.21 11.71 13.15
C LEU A 230 6.25 11.57 11.62
N ARG A 231 5.13 11.47 10.87
CA ARG A 231 5.23 11.29 9.40
C ARG A 231 4.23 12.04 8.51
N THR A 232 4.75 12.25 7.30
CA THR A 232 4.24 13.00 6.14
C THR A 232 2.81 12.62 5.76
N PRO A 233 1.96 13.59 5.36
CA PRO A 233 0.59 13.31 4.96
C PRO A 233 0.50 12.30 3.79
N PRO A 234 -0.57 11.49 3.75
CA PRO A 234 -0.80 10.49 2.70
C PRO A 234 -0.76 11.09 1.29
N VAL A 235 -0.33 10.29 0.32
CA VAL A 235 -0.65 10.57 -1.09
C VAL A 235 -2.16 10.44 -1.25
N LEU A 236 -2.80 11.46 -1.81
CA LEU A 236 -4.25 11.44 -2.03
C LEU A 236 -4.59 10.39 -3.10
N ALA A 237 -5.16 9.26 -2.67
CA ALA A 237 -5.80 8.31 -3.56
C ALA A 237 -7.14 8.88 -4.00
N PHE A 238 -7.33 9.05 -5.32
CA PHE A 238 -8.59 9.53 -5.87
C PHE A 238 -9.42 8.35 -6.37
N THR A 239 -10.66 8.25 -5.93
CA THR A 239 -11.58 7.17 -6.32
C THR A 239 -12.20 7.38 -7.69
N SER A 240 -12.08 8.59 -8.27
CA SER A 240 -12.59 8.90 -9.61
C SER A 240 -11.70 9.88 -10.37
N GLU A 241 -11.63 9.70 -11.70
CA GLU A 241 -10.95 10.64 -12.59
C GLU A 241 -11.52 12.06 -12.48
N PHE A 242 -12.84 12.17 -12.33
CA PHE A 242 -13.51 13.47 -12.20
C PHE A 242 -13.04 14.23 -10.96
N GLN A 243 -12.95 13.58 -9.78
CA GLN A 243 -12.45 14.23 -8.57
C GLN A 243 -11.00 14.67 -8.73
N ARG A 244 -10.15 13.83 -9.32
CA ARG A 244 -8.75 14.15 -9.57
C ARG A 244 -8.61 15.38 -10.47
N VAL A 245 -9.38 15.42 -11.56
CA VAL A 245 -9.39 16.53 -12.53
C VAL A 245 -10.00 17.79 -11.90
N ALA A 246 -11.11 17.68 -11.19
CA ALA A 246 -11.78 18.80 -10.52
C ALA A 246 -10.90 19.44 -9.45
N LEU A 247 -10.21 18.65 -8.61
CA LEU A 247 -9.28 19.18 -7.61
C LEU A 247 -8.05 19.81 -8.26
N LYS A 248 -7.50 19.19 -9.31
CA LYS A 248 -6.36 19.73 -10.06
C LYS A 248 -6.70 21.09 -10.66
N TRP A 249 -7.80 21.19 -11.40
CA TRP A 249 -8.21 22.43 -12.07
C TRP A 249 -8.82 23.45 -11.11
N GLY A 250 -9.53 22.99 -10.08
CA GLY A 250 -10.09 23.83 -9.03
C GLY A 250 -9.00 24.54 -8.24
N ASN A 251 -7.90 23.87 -7.91
CA ASN A 251 -6.77 24.52 -7.24
C ASN A 251 -5.98 25.41 -8.22
N LEU A 252 -5.66 24.89 -9.41
CA LEU A 252 -4.85 25.60 -10.41
C LEU A 252 -5.49 26.91 -10.89
N VAL A 253 -6.81 26.92 -11.11
CA VAL A 253 -7.53 28.10 -11.61
C VAL A 253 -8.25 28.83 -10.48
N GLY A 254 -8.88 28.10 -9.56
CA GLY A 254 -9.73 28.68 -8.53
C GLY A 254 -8.95 29.55 -7.54
N VAL A 255 -7.76 29.13 -7.08
CA VAL A 255 -6.96 29.93 -6.14
C VAL A 255 -6.52 31.27 -6.75
N PRO A 256 -5.87 31.31 -7.94
CA PRO A 256 -5.55 32.59 -8.58
C PRO A 256 -6.77 33.49 -8.82
N LEU A 257 -7.89 32.91 -9.25
CA LEU A 257 -9.11 33.66 -9.53
C LEU A 257 -9.69 34.27 -8.25
N LEU A 258 -9.66 33.55 -7.12
CA LEU A 258 -10.09 34.04 -5.82
C LEU A 258 -9.24 35.25 -5.36
N PHE A 259 -7.92 35.22 -5.59
CA PHE A 259 -7.05 36.38 -5.33
C PHE A 259 -7.37 37.58 -6.22
N ILE A 260 -7.64 37.36 -7.51
CA ILE A 260 -8.05 38.43 -8.44
C ILE A 260 -9.36 39.06 -7.98
N LEU A 261 -10.33 38.23 -7.57
CA LEU A 261 -11.66 38.67 -7.13
C LEU A 261 -11.58 39.46 -5.82
N LEU A 262 -10.79 38.98 -4.84
CA LEU A 262 -10.47 39.73 -3.62
C LEU A 262 -9.80 41.07 -3.91
N GLY A 263 -8.85 41.09 -4.87
CA GLY A 263 -8.19 42.32 -5.33
C GLY A 263 -9.19 43.33 -5.90
N LEU A 264 -10.09 42.88 -6.78
CA LEU A 264 -11.16 43.70 -7.35
C LEU A 264 -12.12 44.26 -6.29
N VAL A 265 -12.60 43.41 -5.36
CA VAL A 265 -13.47 43.83 -4.26
C VAL A 265 -12.77 44.87 -3.37
N ARG A 266 -11.50 44.67 -3.04
CA ARG A 266 -10.72 45.60 -2.21
C ARG A 266 -10.50 46.94 -2.91
N VAL A 267 -10.19 46.94 -4.21
CA VAL A 267 -9.95 48.17 -4.99
C VAL A 267 -11.24 48.95 -5.20
N THR A 268 -12.33 48.29 -5.56
CA THR A 268 -13.65 48.93 -5.74
C THR A 268 -14.21 49.45 -4.40
N GLY A 269 -14.01 48.71 -3.31
CA GLY A 269 -14.31 49.16 -1.96
C GLY A 269 -13.50 50.39 -1.52
N ARG A 270 -12.23 50.50 -1.93
CA ARG A 270 -11.40 51.69 -1.69
C ARG A 270 -11.90 52.90 -2.47
N ARG A 271 -12.27 52.72 -3.74
CA ARG A 271 -12.80 53.79 -4.61
C ARG A 271 -14.12 54.35 -4.06
N ARG A 272 -15.05 53.49 -3.63
CA ARG A 272 -16.33 53.92 -3.03
C ARG A 272 -16.16 54.74 -1.75
N ARG A 273 -15.15 54.44 -0.93
CA ARG A 273 -14.81 55.22 0.29
C ARG A 273 -14.10 56.55 -0.03
N ALA A 274 -13.38 56.63 -1.14
CA ALA A 274 -12.76 57.88 -1.59
C ALA A 274 -13.80 58.86 -2.18
N GLU A 275 -14.74 58.35 -2.97
CA GLU A 275 -15.80 59.17 -3.59
C GLU A 275 -16.84 59.70 -2.60
N THR A 276 -17.12 58.96 -1.51
CA THR A 276 -18.00 59.43 -0.43
C THR A 276 -17.41 60.58 0.38
N ARG A 277 -16.07 60.73 0.40
CA ARG A 277 -15.38 61.81 1.12
C ARG A 277 -15.43 63.16 0.39
N TRP A 278 -15.66 63.16 -0.92
CA TRP A 278 -15.73 64.38 -1.75
C TRP A 278 -17.13 64.99 -1.84
N LYS A 279 -18.19 64.21 -1.59
CA LYS A 279 -19.59 64.70 -1.61
C LYS A 279 -20.03 65.40 -0.30
N GLY A 280 -19.16 65.45 0.71
CA GLY A 280 -19.44 66.08 2.01
C GLY A 280 -18.65 67.36 2.29
N ALA A 281 -17.88 67.89 1.34
CA ALA A 281 -17.17 69.15 1.49
C ALA A 281 -18.11 70.31 1.04
N PRO A 282 -18.57 71.20 1.93
CA PRO A 282 -19.32 72.38 1.52
C PRO A 282 -18.42 73.34 0.73
N ALA A 283 -19.01 73.96 -0.29
CA ALA A 283 -18.38 74.94 -1.17
C ALA A 283 -18.03 76.25 -0.45
#